data_AF-A0A352MG32-F1
#
_entry.id   AF-A0A352MG32-F1
#
_cell.length_a   1.000
_cell.length_b   1.000
_cell.length_c   1.000
_cell.angle_alpha   90.00
_cell.angle_beta   90.00
_cell.angle_gamma   90.00
#
_symmetry.space_group_name_H-M   'P 1'
#
loop_
_entity.id
_entity.type
_entity.pdbx_description
1 polymer ?
#
loop_
_entity_poly.entity_id
_entity_poly.type
_entity_poly.pdbx_seq_one_letter_code
_entity_poly.pdbx_strand_id
1 'polypeptide(L)'
;MTLKKVFPGNAFNVIGNEDMKLTKIAFSAGAPGSSVHFSILEDNNVDVLIAGEVSQWETYEYARDAVSQGRKKAVIFLGHVTSEEPGMEYCAEWLKGFLKDIPVRFVKSGPSYWTY
;
A
#
# COMPACT_ATOMS: atom_id res chain seq x y z
N MET A 1 10.56 6.56 10.31
CA MET A 1 9.52 5.67 10.91
C MET A 1 9.44 4.42 10.04
N THR A 2 9.34 3.20 10.60
CA THR A 2 9.29 1.96 9.80
C THR A 2 7.84 1.49 9.65
N LEU A 3 7.50 0.82 8.53
CA LEU A 3 6.13 0.31 8.30
C LEU A 3 5.65 -0.62 9.42
N LYS A 4 6.55 -1.41 10.02
CA LYS A 4 6.21 -2.26 11.19
C LYS A 4 5.86 -1.49 12.46
N LYS A 5 6.27 -0.23 12.60
CA LYS A 5 5.77 0.61 13.72
C LYS A 5 4.34 1.07 13.49
N VAL A 6 3.94 1.25 12.22
CA VAL A 6 2.58 1.64 11.84
C VAL A 6 1.65 0.42 11.81
N PHE A 7 2.12 -0.70 11.25
CA PHE A 7 1.37 -1.94 11.07
C PHE A 7 2.12 -3.13 11.71
N PRO A 8 2.14 -3.23 13.06
CA PRO A 8 2.97 -4.22 13.76
C PRO A 8 2.61 -5.68 13.43
N GLY A 9 1.32 -5.98 13.31
CA GLY A 9 0.81 -7.33 13.01
C GLY A 9 0.70 -7.67 11.52
N ASN A 10 1.02 -6.74 10.61
CA ASN A 10 0.74 -6.94 9.19
C ASN A 10 1.92 -7.63 8.49
N ALA A 11 1.69 -8.72 7.76
CA ALA A 11 2.68 -9.24 6.83
C ALA A 11 2.75 -8.36 5.58
N PHE A 12 3.93 -8.25 4.96
CA PHE A 12 4.11 -7.50 3.73
C PHE A 12 4.73 -8.40 2.68
N ASN A 13 4.23 -8.30 1.45
CA ASN A 13 4.93 -8.85 0.29
C ASN A 13 5.80 -7.76 -0.30
N VAL A 14 7.11 -7.99 -0.31
CA VAL A 14 8.10 -7.01 -0.79
C VAL A 14 8.81 -7.58 -2.01
N ILE A 15 8.86 -6.79 -3.08
CA ILE A 15 9.61 -7.08 -4.30
C ILE A 15 10.55 -5.90 -4.50
N GLY A 16 11.84 -6.14 -4.62
CA GLY A 16 12.86 -5.10 -4.67
C GLY A 16 14.22 -5.65 -4.31
N ASN A 17 15.24 -4.81 -4.42
CA ASN A 17 16.57 -5.10 -3.87
C ASN A 17 16.62 -4.65 -2.40
N GLU A 18 17.02 -5.52 -1.48
CA GLU A 18 17.11 -5.25 -0.04
C GLU A 18 18.14 -4.16 0.33
N ASP A 19 19.18 -4.00 -0.47
CA ASP A 19 20.22 -2.97 -0.29
C ASP A 19 19.78 -1.61 -0.87
N MET A 20 18.60 -1.54 -1.49
CA MET A 20 18.13 -0.33 -2.14
C MET A 20 17.78 0.75 -1.12
N LYS A 21 18.46 1.91 -1.23
CA LYS A 21 18.05 3.13 -0.52
C LYS A 21 16.82 3.74 -1.17
N LEU A 22 15.65 3.53 -0.55
CA LEU A 22 14.37 4.07 -1.00
C LEU A 22 14.24 5.55 -0.59
N THR A 23 14.07 6.44 -1.58
CA THR A 23 13.98 7.89 -1.34
C THR A 23 12.71 8.51 -1.89
N LYS A 24 12.14 7.94 -2.95
CA LYS A 24 10.94 8.46 -3.61
C LYS A 24 9.82 7.43 -3.55
N ILE A 25 8.76 7.74 -2.81
CA ILE A 25 7.69 6.81 -2.45
C ILE A 25 6.40 7.25 -3.11
N ALA A 26 5.72 6.30 -3.78
CA ALA A 26 4.34 6.44 -4.22
C ALA A 26 3.42 5.54 -3.39
N PHE A 27 2.13 5.88 -3.32
CA PHE A 27 1.11 5.11 -2.60
C PHE A 27 -0.12 4.89 -3.48
N SER A 28 -0.66 3.67 -3.46
CA SER A 28 -1.84 3.27 -4.24
C SER A 28 -2.68 2.24 -3.46
N ALA A 29 -3.70 2.70 -2.74
CA ALA A 29 -4.54 1.84 -1.90
C ALA A 29 -5.46 0.90 -2.71
N GLY A 30 -5.92 -0.18 -2.07
CA GLY A 30 -6.88 -1.11 -2.65
C GLY A 30 -6.32 -1.92 -3.82
N ALA A 31 -7.18 -2.16 -4.81
CA ALA A 31 -6.85 -2.91 -6.03
C ALA A 31 -7.22 -2.10 -7.30
N PRO A 32 -6.50 -1.00 -7.60
CA PRO A 32 -6.85 -0.12 -8.72
C PRO A 32 -6.51 -0.71 -10.10
N GLY A 33 -5.90 -1.89 -10.14
CA GLY A 33 -5.48 -2.59 -11.35
C GLY A 33 -4.00 -2.39 -11.67
N SER A 34 -3.43 -3.38 -12.37
CA SER A 34 -2.01 -3.42 -12.71
C SER A 34 -1.55 -2.26 -13.59
N SER A 35 -2.39 -1.77 -14.51
CA SER A 35 -2.09 -0.62 -15.37
C SER A 35 -1.78 0.65 -14.57
N VAL A 36 -2.51 0.90 -13.48
CA VAL A 36 -2.24 2.04 -12.58
C VAL A 36 -0.89 1.87 -11.89
N HIS A 37 -0.61 0.68 -11.37
CA HIS A 37 0.69 0.39 -10.76
C HIS A 37 1.85 0.51 -11.75
N PHE A 38 1.69 0.03 -13.00
CA PHE A 38 2.69 0.16 -14.04
C PHE A 38 2.98 1.62 -14.36
N SER A 39 1.95 2.43 -14.57
CA SER A 39 2.10 3.86 -14.84
C SER A 39 2.87 4.57 -13.71
N ILE A 40 2.58 4.25 -12.44
CA ILE A 40 3.32 4.78 -11.29
C ILE A 40 4.78 4.30 -11.31
N LEU A 41 5.03 3.02 -11.57
CA LEU A 41 6.36 2.44 -11.53
C LEU A 41 7.22 2.80 -12.76
N GLU A 42 6.61 3.23 -13.86
CA GLU A 42 7.31 3.79 -15.02
C GLU A 42 7.92 5.17 -14.72
N ASP A 43 7.35 5.95 -13.80
CA ASP A 43 7.90 7.24 -13.40
C ASP A 43 9.28 7.08 -12.74
N ASN A 44 10.32 7.65 -13.35
CA ASN A 44 11.69 7.65 -12.83
C ASN A 44 11.85 8.40 -11.49
N ASN A 45 10.81 9.11 -11.04
CA ASN A 45 10.71 9.71 -9.72
C ASN A 45 10.04 8.82 -8.68
N VAL A 46 9.81 7.53 -8.97
CA VAL A 46 9.32 6.57 -7.98
C VAL A 46 10.34 5.45 -7.80
N ASP A 47 10.89 5.30 -6.60
CA ASP A 47 11.76 4.17 -6.24
C ASP A 47 10.91 3.00 -5.71
N VAL A 48 9.86 3.29 -4.94
CA VAL A 48 8.99 2.29 -4.32
C VAL A 48 7.53 2.68 -4.42
N LEU A 49 6.70 1.69 -4.78
CA LEU A 49 5.25 1.77 -4.67
C LEU A 49 4.80 1.01 -3.42
N ILE A 50 4.12 1.69 -2.50
CA ILE A 50 3.36 1.04 -1.43
C ILE A 50 1.93 0.85 -1.94
N ALA A 51 1.48 -0.40 -2.08
CA ALA A 51 0.20 -0.73 -2.70
C ALA A 51 -0.71 -1.56 -1.76
N GLY A 52 -2.01 -1.58 -2.05
CA GLY A 52 -2.96 -2.49 -1.40
C GLY A 52 -2.74 -3.93 -1.86
N GLU A 53 -3.24 -4.29 -3.04
CA GLU A 53 -3.09 -5.62 -3.63
C GLU A 53 -3.19 -5.61 -5.16
N VAL A 54 -2.84 -6.74 -5.77
CA VAL A 54 -3.01 -7.05 -7.19
C VAL A 54 -2.78 -8.55 -7.39
N SER A 55 -3.19 -9.11 -8.52
CA SER A 55 -2.83 -10.48 -8.88
C SER A 55 -1.31 -10.68 -8.93
N GLN A 56 -0.84 -11.80 -8.38
CA GLN A 56 0.60 -12.06 -8.25
C GLN A 56 1.34 -12.07 -9.59
N TRP A 57 0.72 -12.50 -10.69
CA TRP A 57 1.37 -12.51 -12.01
C TRP A 57 1.44 -11.15 -12.71
N GLU A 58 1.00 -10.05 -12.07
CA GLU A 58 0.98 -8.72 -12.68
C GLU A 58 2.10 -7.81 -12.11
N THR A 59 1.79 -6.94 -11.14
CA THR A 59 2.77 -5.96 -10.63
C THR A 59 3.94 -6.59 -9.91
N TYR A 60 3.79 -7.79 -9.32
CA TYR A 60 4.91 -8.46 -8.68
C TYR A 60 5.97 -8.83 -9.73
N GLU A 61 5.56 -9.41 -10.86
CA GLU A 61 6.49 -9.81 -11.91
C GLU A 61 7.04 -8.60 -12.66
N TYR A 62 6.25 -7.54 -12.89
CA TYR A 62 6.79 -6.27 -13.40
C TYR A 62 7.91 -5.73 -12.50
N ALA A 63 7.71 -5.73 -11.18
CA ALA A 63 8.71 -5.26 -10.23
C ALA A 63 9.94 -6.18 -10.22
N ARG A 64 9.76 -7.50 -10.29
CA ARG A 64 10.85 -8.48 -10.38
C ARG A 64 11.69 -8.32 -11.65
N ASP A 65 11.04 -8.08 -12.79
CA ASP A 65 11.71 -7.81 -14.06
C ASP A 65 12.46 -6.49 -14.01
N ALA A 66 11.86 -5.45 -13.44
CA ALA A 66 12.52 -4.17 -13.25
C ALA A 66 13.80 -4.31 -12.40
N VAL A 67 13.75 -5.08 -11.32
CA VAL A 67 14.92 -5.39 -10.49
C VAL A 67 15.98 -6.17 -11.29
N SER A 68 15.57 -7.17 -12.08
CA SER A 68 16.47 -7.96 -12.93
C SER A 68 17.15 -7.11 -14.01
N GLN A 69 16.49 -6.05 -14.48
CA GLN A 69 17.06 -5.04 -15.39
C GLN A 69 17.98 -4.03 -14.68
N GLY A 70 18.21 -4.17 -13.38
CA GLY A 70 18.99 -3.21 -12.58
C GLY A 70 18.27 -1.89 -12.32
N ARG A 71 16.95 -1.80 -12.59
CA ARG A 71 16.17 -0.59 -12.30
C ARG A 71 15.99 -0.47 -10.79
N LYS A 72 16.09 0.76 -10.31
CA LYS A 72 15.83 1.10 -8.90
C LYS A 72 14.33 1.14 -8.64
N LYS A 73 13.68 -0.03 -8.58
CA LYS A 73 12.24 -0.19 -8.38
C LYS A 73 11.94 -1.24 -7.32
N ALA A 74 10.94 -0.94 -6.50
CA ALA A 74 10.41 -1.85 -5.50
C ALA A 74 8.89 -1.68 -5.34
N VAL A 75 8.23 -2.70 -4.81
CA VAL A 75 6.82 -2.69 -4.44
C VAL A 75 6.66 -3.32 -3.06
N ILE A 76 5.82 -2.72 -2.22
CA ILE A 76 5.44 -3.23 -0.90
C ILE A 76 3.93 -3.32 -0.86
N PHE A 77 3.38 -4.52 -0.77
CA PHE A 77 1.94 -4.73 -0.61
C PHE A 77 1.55 -4.77 0.86
N LEU A 78 0.62 -3.88 1.25
CA LEU A 78 0.04 -3.80 2.59
C LEU A 78 -1.16 -4.74 2.78
N GLY A 79 -1.85 -5.10 1.70
CA GLY A 79 -3.16 -5.74 1.71
C GLY A 79 -4.29 -4.74 1.46
N HIS A 80 -5.37 -5.20 0.83
CA HIS A 80 -6.50 -4.36 0.40
C HIS A 80 -7.07 -3.53 1.55
N VAL A 81 -7.68 -4.20 2.54
CA VAL A 81 -8.33 -3.54 3.68
C VAL A 81 -7.33 -2.73 4.48
N THR A 82 -6.14 -3.28 4.76
CA THR A 82 -5.10 -2.59 5.53
C THR A 82 -4.70 -1.25 4.91
N SER A 83 -4.72 -1.14 3.57
CA SER A 83 -4.37 0.09 2.86
C SER A 83 -5.48 1.14 2.82
N GLU A 84 -6.76 0.74 2.92
CA GLU A 84 -7.92 1.64 2.77
C GLU A 84 -8.58 2.02 4.11
N GLU A 85 -8.56 1.10 5.07
CA GLU A 85 -9.24 1.24 6.36
C GLU A 85 -8.84 2.52 7.14
N PRO A 86 -7.56 2.95 7.17
CA PRO A 86 -7.17 4.22 7.81
C PRO A 86 -7.90 5.44 7.23
N GLY A 87 -8.26 5.42 5.94
CA GLY A 87 -9.04 6.49 5.32
C GLY A 87 -10.45 6.58 5.88
N MET A 88 -11.06 5.45 6.23
CA MET A 88 -12.40 5.41 6.84
C MET A 88 -12.37 5.81 8.31
N GLU A 89 -11.31 5.47 9.04
CA GLU A 89 -11.09 6.01 10.39
C GLU A 89 -10.98 7.54 10.36
N TYR A 90 -10.17 8.08 9.44
CA TYR A 90 -10.07 9.54 9.24
C TYR A 90 -11.42 10.15 8.83
N CYS A 91 -12.15 9.51 7.92
CA CYS A 91 -13.47 9.96 7.49
C CYS A 91 -14.45 10.10 8.67
N ALA A 92 -14.45 9.14 9.60
CA ALA A 92 -15.27 9.21 10.79
C ALA A 92 -14.90 10.42 11.68
N GLU A 93 -13.61 10.69 11.88
CA GLU A 93 -13.15 11.88 12.63
C GLU A 93 -13.48 13.19 11.90
N TRP A 94 -13.32 13.21 10.58
CA TRP A 94 -13.68 14.37 9.76
C TRP A 94 -15.18 14.69 9.86
N LEU A 95 -16.05 13.67 9.78
CA LEU A 95 -17.50 13.81 9.93
C LEU A 95 -17.89 14.36 11.30
N LYS A 96 -17.27 13.88 12.40
CA LYS A 96 -17.47 14.44 13.76
C LYS A 96 -17.09 15.93 13.85
N GLY A 97 -16.23 16.40 12.95
CA GLY A 97 -15.84 17.80 12.81
C GLY A 97 -17.04 18.73 12.59
N PHE A 98 -18.08 18.29 11.90
CA PHE A 98 -19.25 19.13 11.55
C PHE A 98 -20.62 18.49 11.84
N LEU A 99 -20.74 17.17 11.96
CA LEU A 99 -21.96 16.52 12.43
C LEU A 99 -21.95 16.44 13.96
N LYS A 100 -22.58 17.42 14.62
CA LYS A 100 -22.57 17.52 16.10
C LYS A 100 -23.66 16.70 16.78
N ASP A 101 -24.81 16.55 16.13
CA ASP A 101 -25.98 15.88 16.73
C ASP A 101 -26.16 14.43 16.29
N ILE A 102 -25.29 13.93 15.39
CA ILE A 102 -25.32 12.57 14.87
C ILE A 102 -24.10 11.81 15.39
N PRO A 103 -24.28 10.73 16.18
CA PRO A 103 -23.16 9.91 16.61
C PRO A 103 -22.47 9.22 15.43
N VAL A 104 -21.19 9.52 15.22
CA VAL A 104 -20.35 8.85 14.20
C VAL A 104 -19.31 7.99 14.90
N ARG A 105 -19.17 6.73 14.46
CA ARG A 105 -18.17 5.79 14.98
C ARG A 105 -17.53 5.04 13.83
N PHE A 106 -16.21 4.91 13.86
CA PHE A 106 -15.49 3.99 13.01
C PHE A 106 -15.63 2.56 13.57
N VAL A 107 -15.88 1.59 12.69
CA VAL A 107 -15.93 0.16 13.03
C VAL A 107 -14.90 -0.54 12.16
N LYS A 108 -13.90 -1.16 12.79
CA LYS A 108 -12.82 -1.85 12.11
C LYS A 108 -13.35 -3.10 11.41
N SER A 109 -13.02 -3.26 10.13
CA SER A 109 -13.25 -4.50 9.37
C SER A 109 -12.16 -5.51 9.68
N GLY A 110 -10.89 -5.07 9.61
CA GLY A 110 -9.74 -5.96 9.60
C GLY A 110 -9.59 -6.75 8.28
N PRO A 111 -8.43 -7.38 8.06
CA PRO A 111 -8.19 -8.18 6.86
C PRO A 111 -9.09 -9.42 6.81
N SER A 112 -9.47 -9.85 5.60
CA SER A 112 -10.29 -11.06 5.37
C SER A 112 -9.53 -12.38 5.59
N TYR A 113 -8.29 -12.30 6.04
CA TYR A 113 -7.36 -13.42 6.22
C TYR A 113 -6.47 -13.17 7.43
N TRP A 114 -5.90 -14.25 8.00
CA TRP A 114 -4.80 -14.16 8.96
C TRP A 114 -3.47 -14.45 8.28
N THR A 115 -2.39 -13.92 8.85
CA THR A 115 -1.02 -14.20 8.46
C THR A 115 -0.31 -14.85 9.64
N TYR A 116 0.44 -15.93 9.41
CA TYR A 116 1.24 -16.61 10.43
C TYR A 116 2.68 -16.10 10.47
#